data_AF-A0A528GQB7-F1
#
_entry.id   AF-A0A528GQB7-F1
#
_cell.length_a   1.000
_cell.length_b   1.000
_cell.length_c   1.000
_cell.angle_alpha   90.00
_cell.angle_beta   90.00
_cell.angle_gamma   90.00
#
_symmetry.space_group_name_H-M   'P 1'
#
loop_
_entity.id
_entity.type
_entity.pdbx_description
1 polymer ?
#
loop_
_entity_poly.entity_id
_entity_poly.type
_entity_poly.pdbx_seq_one_letter_code
_entity_poly.pdbx_strand_id
1 'polypeptide(L)'
;MNIVAAVAQDYMCEPFMLGKTGLTVADHQRLTIERYDALLTELDRLFGGQCPFPVMPVLQGYAPSDYVRHIHLYGDRLKPGMWVGVGSVCKRNGDPSRIVEV
;
A
#
# COMPACT_ATOMS: atom_id res chain seq x y z
N MET A 1 13.47 21.59 1.93
CA MET A 1 12.69 20.64 1.11
C MET A 1 11.24 20.72 1.58
N ASN A 2 10.28 20.96 0.69
CA ASN A 2 8.87 21.07 1.06
C ASN A 2 8.11 19.85 0.52
N ILE A 3 8.23 18.72 1.21
CA ILE A 3 7.44 17.51 0.91
C ILE A 3 6.21 17.53 1.80
N VAL A 4 5.03 17.56 1.17
CA VAL A 4 3.74 17.46 1.88
C VAL A 4 3.52 16.01 2.36
N ALA A 5 3.80 15.04 1.50
CA ALA A 5 3.86 13.62 1.82
C ALA A 5 4.67 12.87 0.77
N ALA A 6 5.32 11.78 1.17
CA ALA A 6 5.82 10.75 0.25
C ALA A 6 4.87 9.55 0.29
N VAL A 7 4.80 8.74 -0.77
CA VAL A 7 3.98 7.52 -0.79
C VAL A 7 4.90 6.31 -0.94
N ALA A 8 4.71 5.29 -0.12
CA ALA A 8 5.48 4.05 -0.24
C ALA A 8 5.13 3.32 -1.54
N GLN A 9 6.13 2.69 -2.14
CA GLN A 9 5.89 1.82 -3.28
C GLN A 9 5.18 0.54 -2.83
N ASP A 10 4.24 0.08 -3.65
CA ASP A 10 3.44 -1.11 -3.45
C ASP A 10 3.91 -2.32 -4.27
N TYR A 11 3.34 -3.49 -3.94
CA TYR A 11 3.32 -4.66 -4.81
C TYR A 11 1.94 -4.82 -5.44
N MET A 12 1.89 -4.60 -6.75
CA MET A 12 0.70 -4.65 -7.60
C MET A 12 -0.01 -6.01 -7.57
N CYS A 13 -1.33 -6.02 -7.36
CA CYS A 13 -2.19 -7.20 -7.24
C CYS A 13 -2.97 -7.53 -8.52
N GLU A 14 -2.72 -6.84 -9.63
CA GLU A 14 -3.32 -7.20 -10.92
C GLU A 14 -2.91 -8.63 -11.34
N PRO A 15 -3.82 -9.43 -11.94
CA PRO A 15 -3.56 -10.83 -12.28
C PRO A 15 -2.28 -11.06 -13.09
N PHE A 16 -1.95 -10.14 -14.01
CA PHE A 16 -0.75 -10.24 -14.82
C PHE A 16 0.55 -10.02 -14.00
N MET A 17 0.49 -9.27 -12.90
CA MET A 17 1.63 -9.11 -11.99
C MET A 17 1.79 -10.31 -11.08
N LEU A 18 0.69 -10.85 -10.55
CA LEU A 18 0.69 -12.11 -9.79
C LEU A 18 1.25 -13.26 -10.64
N GLY A 19 0.86 -13.35 -11.92
CA GLY A 19 1.39 -14.34 -12.85
C GLY A 19 2.90 -14.20 -13.13
N LYS A 20 3.46 -12.99 -13.04
CA LYS A 20 4.90 -12.74 -13.19
C LYS A 20 5.71 -13.10 -11.94
N THR A 21 5.17 -12.81 -10.76
CA THR A 21 5.86 -13.06 -9.48
C THR A 21 5.64 -14.48 -8.96
N GLY A 22 4.56 -15.14 -9.40
CA GLY A 22 4.12 -16.42 -8.84
C GLY A 22 3.56 -16.31 -7.42
N LEU A 23 3.32 -15.09 -6.95
CA LEU A 23 2.86 -14.80 -5.59
C LEU A 23 1.36 -14.55 -5.55
N THR A 24 0.76 -14.66 -4.36
CA THR A 24 -0.65 -14.38 -4.13
C THR A 24 -0.89 -12.91 -3.79
N VAL A 25 -2.16 -12.48 -3.79
CA VAL A 25 -2.56 -11.17 -3.26
C VAL A 25 -2.10 -11.00 -1.81
N ALA A 26 -2.25 -12.03 -0.98
CA ALA A 26 -1.83 -11.97 0.43
C ALA A 26 -0.30 -11.79 0.57
N ASP A 27 0.48 -12.42 -0.30
CA ASP A 27 1.94 -12.22 -0.33
C ASP A 27 2.30 -10.79 -0.72
N HIS A 28 1.64 -10.24 -1.73
CA HIS A 28 1.85 -8.85 -2.15
C HIS A 28 1.40 -7.83 -1.10
N GLN A 29 0.32 -8.11 -0.35
CA GLN A 29 -0.09 -7.31 0.81
C GLN A 29 1.01 -7.31 1.88
N ARG A 30 1.50 -8.50 2.28
CA ARG A 30 2.60 -8.62 3.24
C ARG A 30 3.85 -7.87 2.78
N LEU A 31 4.27 -8.06 1.53
CA LEU A 31 5.45 -7.39 0.96
C LEU A 31 5.28 -5.86 0.87
N THR A 32 4.06 -5.38 0.65
CA THR A 32 3.76 -3.94 0.67
C THR A 32 3.94 -3.35 2.06
N ILE A 33 3.47 -4.04 3.10
CA ILE A 33 3.69 -3.63 4.50
C ILE A 33 5.18 -3.67 4.86
N GLU A 34 5.87 -4.76 4.54
CA GLU A 34 7.31 -4.90 4.81
C GLU A 34 8.14 -3.81 4.13
N ARG A 35 7.78 -3.46 2.89
CA ARG A 35 8.42 -2.36 2.16
C ARG A 35 8.15 -1.00 2.81
N TYR A 36 6.93 -0.78 3.31
CA TYR A 36 6.58 0.43 4.05
C TYR A 36 7.41 0.56 5.34
N ASP A 37 7.48 -0.50 6.15
CA ASP A 37 8.26 -0.51 7.40
C ASP A 37 9.76 -0.30 7.15
N ALA A 38 10.31 -0.95 6.12
CA ALA A 38 11.69 -0.78 5.71
C ALA A 38 11.98 0.66 5.24
N LEU A 39 11.07 1.27 4.48
CA LEU A 39 11.19 2.64 4.02
C LEU A 39 11.20 3.64 5.19
N LEU A 40 10.28 3.48 6.16
CA LEU A 40 10.26 4.33 7.36
C LEU A 40 11.58 4.25 8.13
N THR A 41 12.06 3.02 8.38
CA THR A 41 13.31 2.78 9.11
C THR A 41 14.50 3.43 8.40
N GLU A 42 14.58 3.31 7.08
CA GLU A 42 15.68 3.88 6.30
C GLU A 42 15.61 5.41 6.24
N LEU A 43 14.41 6.00 6.14
CA LEU A 43 14.24 7.45 6.18
C LEU A 43 14.61 8.02 7.55
N ASP A 44 14.17 7.39 8.64
CA ASP A 44 14.57 7.81 9.98
C ASP A 44 16.09 7.76 10.15
N ARG A 45 16.75 6.70 9.65
CA ARG A 45 18.21 6.60 9.63
C ARG A 45 18.86 7.73 8.85
N LEU A 46 18.38 8.03 7.64
CA LEU A 46 18.92 9.09 6.78
C LEU A 46 18.75 10.50 7.36
N PHE A 47 17.68 10.73 8.12
CA PHE A 47 17.38 12.02 8.74
C PHE A 47 17.83 12.12 10.21
N GLY A 48 18.63 11.17 10.71
CA GLY A 48 19.22 11.25 12.05
C GLY A 48 18.25 10.99 13.19
N GLY A 49 17.17 10.24 12.95
CA GLY A 49 16.26 9.71 13.96
C GLY A 49 14.79 9.83 13.61
N GLN A 50 14.40 10.82 12.79
CA GLN A 50 13.01 10.99 12.38
C GLN A 50 12.90 11.64 11.00
N CYS A 51 12.13 11.02 10.11
CA CYS A 51 11.78 11.60 8.83
C CYS A 51 10.98 12.91 9.01
N PRO A 52 11.38 14.02 8.35
CA PRO A 52 10.75 15.33 8.56
C PRO A 52 9.43 15.52 7.79
N PHE A 53 8.94 14.48 7.11
CA PHE A 53 7.69 14.50 6.36
C PHE A 53 6.95 13.16 6.48
N PRO A 54 5.62 13.13 6.35
CA PRO A 54 4.86 11.89 6.45
C PRO A 54 5.10 10.99 5.23
N VAL A 55 5.10 9.68 5.48
CA VAL A 55 5.10 8.64 4.44
C VAL A 55 3.75 7.94 4.48
N MET A 56 3.02 7.98 3.36
CA MET A 56 1.72 7.36 3.21
C MET A 56 1.91 5.85 2.91
N PRO A 57 1.21 4.96 3.64
CA PRO A 57 1.11 3.55 3.28
C PRO A 57 0.19 3.38 2.06
N VAL A 58 0.20 2.17 1.47
CA VAL A 58 -0.66 1.84 0.33
C VAL A 58 -1.46 0.58 0.63
N LEU A 59 -2.78 0.69 0.52
CA LEU A 59 -3.68 -0.46 0.54
C LEU A 59 -3.67 -1.16 -0.82
N GLN A 60 -3.32 -2.43 -0.81
CA GLN A 60 -3.39 -3.39 -1.91
C GLN A 60 -4.54 -4.38 -1.82
N GLY A 61 -5.05 -4.77 -2.98
CA GLY A 61 -6.10 -5.75 -3.16
C GLY A 61 -6.50 -5.84 -4.64
N TYR A 62 -7.39 -6.77 -4.98
CA TYR A 62 -8.02 -6.80 -6.30
C TYR A 62 -9.56 -6.83 -6.20
N ALA A 63 -10.08 -7.55 -5.20
CA ALA A 63 -11.48 -7.50 -4.77
C ALA A 63 -11.65 -6.57 -3.55
N PRO A 64 -12.87 -6.05 -3.27
CA PRO A 64 -13.12 -5.18 -2.12
C PRO A 64 -12.71 -5.79 -0.78
N SER A 65 -12.94 -7.09 -0.61
CA SER A 65 -12.59 -7.83 0.61
C SER A 65 -11.08 -7.91 0.86
N ASP A 66 -10.26 -7.84 -0.19
CA ASP A 66 -8.80 -7.81 -0.05
C ASP A 66 -8.35 -6.53 0.63
N TYR A 67 -8.93 -5.38 0.27
CA TYR A 67 -8.59 -4.10 0.89
C TYR A 67 -9.01 -4.07 2.37
N VAL A 68 -10.17 -4.64 2.71
CA VAL A 68 -10.60 -4.79 4.12
C VAL A 68 -9.60 -5.66 4.89
N ARG A 69 -9.20 -6.81 4.33
CA ARG A 69 -8.17 -7.66 4.93
C ARG A 69 -6.86 -6.91 5.12
N HIS A 70 -6.46 -6.10 4.15
CA HIS A 70 -5.19 -5.37 4.23
C HIS A 70 -5.20 -4.29 5.31
N ILE A 71 -6.33 -3.62 5.54
CA ILE A 71 -6.50 -2.70 6.68
C ILE A 71 -6.24 -3.44 7.98
N HIS A 72 -6.80 -4.64 8.15
CA HIS A 72 -6.54 -5.46 9.34
C HIS A 72 -5.08 -5.92 9.45
N LEU A 73 -4.43 -6.26 8.33
CA LEU A 73 -3.01 -6.64 8.31
C LEU A 73 -2.07 -5.49 8.70
N TYR A 74 -2.37 -4.26 8.26
CA TYR A 74 -1.61 -3.09 8.69
C TYR A 74 -1.72 -2.87 10.20
N GLY A 75 -2.89 -3.17 10.79
CA GLY A 75 -3.13 -3.09 12.23
C GLY A 75 -2.82 -1.70 12.77
N ASP A 76 -2.03 -1.63 13.85
CA ASP A 76 -1.68 -0.39 14.52
C ASP A 76 -0.87 0.60 13.69
N ARG A 77 -0.33 0.21 12.54
CA ARG A 77 0.38 1.10 11.62
C ARG A 77 -0.55 2.15 11.00
N LEU A 78 -1.84 1.82 10.82
CA LEU A 78 -2.84 2.75 10.32
C LEU A 78 -3.55 3.43 11.50
N LYS A 79 -3.58 4.76 11.47
CA LYS A 79 -4.29 5.59 12.47
C LYS A 79 -5.39 6.40 11.80
N PRO A 80 -6.50 6.69 12.52
CA PRO A 80 -7.54 7.59 12.02
C PRO A 80 -6.95 8.92 11.53
N GLY A 81 -7.41 9.39 10.38
CA GLY A 81 -6.95 10.65 9.77
C GLY A 81 -5.70 10.53 8.88
N MET A 82 -5.05 9.37 8.81
CA MET A 82 -3.97 9.14 7.84
C MET A 82 -4.48 9.13 6.40
N TRP A 83 -3.70 9.71 5.49
CA TRP A 83 -3.88 9.48 4.06
C TRP A 83 -3.22 8.16 3.66
N VAL A 84 -3.90 7.43 2.78
CA VAL A 84 -3.40 6.16 2.23
C VAL A 84 -3.48 6.19 0.71
N GLY A 85 -2.50 5.58 0.05
CA GLY A 85 -2.65 5.19 -1.34
C GLY A 85 -3.58 3.97 -1.46
N VAL A 86 -4.23 3.83 -2.61
CA VAL A 86 -4.99 2.62 -2.97
C VAL A 86 -4.44 2.15 -4.30
N GLY A 87 -3.74 1.01 -4.30
CA GLY A 87 -3.13 0.47 -5.51
C GLY A 87 -3.99 -0.59 -6.19
N SER A 88 -3.52 -1.04 -7.36
CA SER A 88 -4.19 -2.03 -8.21
C SER A 88 -5.60 -1.64 -8.71
N VAL A 89 -5.97 -0.36 -8.56
CA VAL A 89 -7.23 0.21 -9.07
C VAL A 89 -7.04 1.01 -10.36
N CYS A 90 -5.80 1.26 -10.77
CA CYS A 90 -5.52 2.03 -11.99
C CYS A 90 -6.19 1.35 -13.19
N LYS A 91 -6.92 2.12 -14.01
CA LYS A 91 -7.74 1.65 -15.14
C LYS A 91 -9.03 0.90 -14.75
N ARG A 92 -9.28 0.71 -13.45
CA ARG A 92 -10.56 0.21 -12.88
C ARG A 92 -11.31 1.30 -12.10
N ASN A 93 -10.65 2.43 -11.81
CA ASN A 93 -11.18 3.55 -11.03
C ASN A 93 -12.22 4.43 -11.77
N GLY A 94 -12.45 4.21 -13.07
CA GLY A 94 -13.43 4.97 -13.85
C GLY A 94 -14.87 4.44 -13.74
N ASP A 95 -15.04 3.22 -13.23
CA ASP A 95 -16.34 2.57 -13.11
C ASP A 95 -16.35 1.70 -11.83
N PRO A 96 -17.04 2.14 -10.75
CA PRO A 96 -17.09 1.41 -9.49
C PRO A 96 -17.58 -0.04 -9.63
N SER A 97 -18.44 -0.34 -10.61
CA SER A 97 -18.96 -1.71 -10.82
C SER A 97 -17.83 -2.71 -11.08
N ARG A 98 -16.77 -2.29 -11.80
CA ARG A 98 -15.59 -3.11 -12.10
C ARG A 98 -14.72 -3.43 -10.89
N ILE A 99 -14.96 -2.75 -9.76
CA ILE A 99 -14.28 -2.99 -8.50
C ILE A 99 -15.16 -3.85 -7.58
N VAL A 100 -16.48 -3.65 -7.60
CA VAL A 100 -17.43 -4.34 -6.73
C VAL A 100 -17.74 -5.78 -7.20
N GLU A 101 -17.65 -6.08 -8.50
CA GLU A 101 -18.02 -7.38 -9.08
C GLU A 101 -16.94 -8.49 -9.00
N VAL A 102 -15.95 -8.38 -8.11
CA VAL A 102 -14.90 -9.42 -7.93
C VAL A 102 -15.05 -10.17 -6.62
#